data_AF-A0A1Q7ULR2-F1
#
_entry.id   AF-A0A1Q7ULR2-F1
#
_cell.length_a   1.000
_cell.length_b   1.000
_cell.length_c   1.000
_cell.angle_alpha   90.00
_cell.angle_beta   90.00
_cell.angle_gamma   90.00
#
_symmetry.space_group_name_H-M   'P 1'
#
loop_
_entity.id
_entity.type
_entity.pdbx_description
1 polymer ?
#
loop_
_entity_poly.entity_id
_entity_poly.type
_entity_poly.pdbx_seq_one_letter_code
_entity_poly.pdbx_strand_id
1 'polypeptide(L)'
;MRRGTLFLLLIIVLMAVGAAFVDFWPNSTTGKTWHGINNPYSIKLGLDLQGGVSVLLVPDPAKHYTKAEVDSAISSTVQQITKRVNGGLGVNEPNIRTLTDSKGNQSIALELPGLNSGNQDQQIRTILRPGNLEFWDTGQTPLAPGATLDPTQFAQYNPGGKPQFTGKDLDPNQISVGTDQQTGAVVINFEMQGGAIAQFGAFTGKHIGDQLTITLDRKVISSASINSQINGPGIITGQFTQAEAQSIVTVLQYGALPLSLQIASEETVGATLGTDSIIKSVIAGIIGLSIVVLFMILYYRLPGLLADLALILYALFTLAVFKIFGFTLTLAGIAGFILSIGMAVDANVLIFERIKEELRSGRMLSSAIDIGWKRAWPSIRDSNISTLITCAVLFYF
;
A
#
# COMPACT_ATOMS: atom_id res chain seq x y z
N MET A 1 -36.14 11.57 32.97
CA MET A 1 -34.78 11.41 32.42
C MET A 1 -33.98 12.67 32.77
N ARG A 2 -32.78 12.54 33.34
CA ARG A 2 -31.89 13.70 33.59
C ARG A 2 -31.50 14.29 32.24
N ARG A 3 -31.47 15.62 32.07
CA ARG A 3 -31.16 16.28 30.78
C ARG A 3 -29.90 15.73 30.07
N GLY A 4 -28.89 15.29 30.84
CA GLY A 4 -27.67 14.66 30.29
C GLY A 4 -27.88 13.30 29.60
N THR A 5 -28.85 12.48 30.00
CA THR A 5 -29.07 11.16 29.38
C THR A 5 -29.67 11.27 27.99
N LEU A 6 -30.49 12.30 27.77
CA LEU A 6 -31.17 12.52 26.49
C LEU A 6 -30.20 13.09 25.44
N PHE A 7 -29.29 13.96 25.87
CA PHE A 7 -28.18 14.44 25.04
C PHE A 7 -27.23 13.30 24.64
N LEU A 8 -26.87 12.43 25.58
CA LEU A 8 -25.98 11.28 25.31
C LEU A 8 -26.63 10.29 24.33
N LEU A 9 -27.93 10.02 24.49
CA LEU A 9 -28.68 9.18 23.55
C LEU A 9 -28.70 9.80 22.14
N LEU A 10 -28.90 11.11 22.02
CA LEU A 10 -28.86 11.79 20.73
C LEU A 10 -27.49 11.64 20.06
N ILE A 11 -26.39 11.78 20.82
CA ILE A 11 -25.03 11.56 20.31
C ILE A 11 -24.86 10.12 19.80
N ILE A 12 -25.29 9.11 20.57
CA ILE A 12 -25.18 7.71 20.14
C ILE A 12 -25.95 7.48 18.85
N VAL A 13 -27.18 7.99 18.75
CA VAL A 13 -28.00 7.87 17.52
C VAL A 13 -27.33 8.55 16.34
N LEU A 14 -26.80 9.77 16.54
CA LEU A 14 -26.10 10.50 15.49
C LEU A 14 -24.84 9.77 15.02
N MET A 15 -24.05 9.22 15.95
CA MET A 15 -22.90 8.38 15.60
C MET A 15 -23.33 7.13 14.86
N ALA A 16 -24.38 6.44 15.31
CA ALA A 16 -24.90 5.23 14.68
C ALA A 16 -25.34 5.50 13.23
N VAL A 17 -26.03 6.61 13.00
CA VAL A 17 -26.42 7.04 11.65
C VAL A 17 -25.19 7.37 10.79
N GLY A 18 -24.22 8.11 11.33
CA GLY A 18 -22.98 8.43 10.61
C GLY A 18 -22.17 7.20 10.23
N ALA A 19 -22.03 6.24 11.15
CA ALA A 19 -21.32 5.00 10.91
C ALA A 19 -22.10 4.09 9.94
N ALA A 20 -23.44 4.02 10.04
CA ALA A 20 -24.28 3.29 9.09
C ALA A 20 -24.16 3.87 7.68
N PHE A 21 -24.04 5.20 7.57
CA PHE A 21 -23.86 5.87 6.28
C PHE A 21 -22.50 5.55 5.64
N VAL A 22 -21.43 5.49 6.43
CA VAL A 22 -20.11 5.03 5.98
C VAL A 22 -20.17 3.56 5.55
N ASP A 23 -20.80 2.72 6.36
CA ASP A 23 -20.85 1.28 6.13
C ASP A 23 -21.72 0.91 4.93
N PHE A 24 -22.88 1.52 4.83
CA PHE A 24 -23.88 1.28 3.79
C PHE A 24 -23.92 2.45 2.82
N TRP A 25 -22.75 2.82 2.29
CA TRP A 25 -22.65 3.89 1.30
C TRP A 25 -23.66 3.66 0.16
N PRO A 26 -24.52 4.66 -0.16
CA PRO A 26 -25.55 4.52 -1.18
C PRO A 26 -24.97 4.08 -2.53
N ASN A 27 -25.64 3.15 -3.21
CA ASN A 27 -25.21 2.60 -4.51
C ASN A 27 -23.88 1.84 -4.53
N SER A 28 -23.32 1.45 -3.37
CA SER A 28 -22.07 0.68 -3.29
C SER A 28 -22.11 -0.66 -4.06
N THR A 29 -23.26 -1.31 -4.15
CA THR A 29 -23.45 -2.58 -4.88
C THR A 29 -23.71 -2.40 -6.38
N THR A 30 -24.14 -1.22 -6.80
CA THR A 30 -24.56 -0.94 -8.20
C THR A 30 -23.46 -0.24 -9.01
N GLY A 31 -22.35 0.15 -8.40
CA GLY A 31 -21.24 0.89 -9.03
C GLY A 31 -21.62 2.30 -9.50
N LYS A 32 -22.83 2.77 -9.18
CA LYS A 32 -23.32 4.11 -9.55
C LYS A 32 -22.82 5.13 -8.53
N THR A 33 -22.31 6.26 -9.02
CA THR A 33 -21.92 7.36 -8.15
C THR A 33 -23.12 7.94 -7.43
N TRP A 34 -22.93 8.40 -6.21
CA TRP A 34 -23.95 9.13 -5.49
C TRP A 34 -23.66 10.63 -5.63
N HIS A 35 -24.52 11.35 -6.36
CA HIS A 35 -24.31 12.75 -6.73
C HIS A 35 -22.94 13.05 -7.37
N GLY A 36 -22.41 12.12 -8.19
CA GLY A 36 -21.10 12.29 -8.85
C GLY A 36 -19.89 11.94 -7.98
N ILE A 37 -20.10 11.55 -6.72
CA ILE A 37 -19.04 11.11 -5.80
C ILE A 37 -18.95 9.58 -5.83
N ASN A 38 -17.75 9.07 -6.14
CA ASN A 38 -17.42 7.65 -6.01
C ASN A 38 -17.35 7.27 -4.53
N ASN A 39 -17.73 6.03 -4.18
CA ASN A 39 -17.65 5.56 -2.80
C ASN A 39 -16.18 5.63 -2.29
N PRO A 40 -15.86 6.50 -1.32
CA PRO A 40 -14.52 6.56 -0.76
C PRO A 40 -14.28 5.49 0.32
N TYR A 41 -15.35 4.80 0.76
CA TYR A 41 -15.37 3.88 1.88
C TYR A 41 -15.50 2.43 1.38
N SER A 42 -14.43 1.89 0.81
CA SER A 42 -14.32 0.48 0.44
C SER A 42 -13.55 -0.31 1.50
N ILE A 43 -13.98 -1.54 1.78
CA ILE A 43 -13.17 -2.47 2.58
C ILE A 43 -11.97 -2.90 1.74
N LYS A 44 -10.78 -2.65 2.27
CA LYS A 44 -9.52 -3.15 1.70
C LYS A 44 -9.31 -4.56 2.23
N LEU A 45 -9.00 -5.51 1.36
CA LEU A 45 -8.76 -6.89 1.74
C LEU A 45 -7.27 -7.21 1.56
N GLY A 46 -6.71 -7.98 2.48
CA GLY A 46 -5.31 -8.37 2.43
C GLY A 46 -5.02 -9.45 1.39
N LEU A 47 -3.73 -9.75 1.23
CA LEU A 47 -3.21 -10.78 0.35
C LEU A 47 -3.90 -12.14 0.59
N ASP A 48 -4.08 -12.52 1.86
CA ASP A 48 -4.73 -13.78 2.25
C ASP A 48 -6.17 -13.91 1.75
N LEU A 49 -6.84 -12.79 1.49
CA LEU A 49 -8.26 -12.74 1.14
C LEU A 49 -8.49 -12.55 -0.37
N GLN A 50 -7.67 -11.72 -1.02
CA GLN A 50 -7.75 -11.46 -2.47
C GLN A 50 -6.84 -12.34 -3.33
N GLY A 51 -5.90 -13.06 -2.71
CA GLY A 51 -4.76 -13.64 -3.42
C GLY A 51 -3.81 -12.55 -3.93
N GLY A 52 -2.67 -12.98 -4.49
CA GLY A 52 -1.64 -12.10 -5.04
C GLY A 52 -0.24 -12.68 -4.86
N VAL A 53 0.76 -11.81 -4.76
CA VAL A 53 2.17 -12.23 -4.59
C VAL A 53 2.80 -11.57 -3.38
N SER A 54 3.56 -12.34 -2.60
CA SER A 54 4.46 -11.88 -1.55
C SER A 54 5.90 -12.09 -1.99
N VAL A 55 6.73 -11.05 -1.91
CA VAL A 55 8.12 -11.06 -2.37
C VAL A 55 9.01 -10.52 -1.26
N LEU A 56 10.06 -11.27 -0.92
CA LEU A 56 11.13 -10.76 -0.05
C LEU A 56 12.30 -10.30 -0.91
N LEU A 57 12.67 -9.04 -0.75
CA LEU A 57 13.75 -8.38 -1.48
C LEU A 57 14.92 -8.13 -0.56
N VAL A 58 16.12 -8.47 -1.02
CA VAL A 58 17.38 -8.22 -0.32
C VAL A 58 18.29 -7.35 -1.18
N PRO A 59 19.17 -6.51 -0.58
CA PRO A 59 20.20 -5.81 -1.33
C PRO A 59 21.04 -6.79 -2.15
N ASP A 60 21.29 -6.45 -3.41
CA ASP A 60 22.04 -7.28 -4.34
C ASP A 60 23.46 -7.54 -3.82
N PRO A 61 23.82 -8.80 -3.52
CA PRO A 61 25.12 -9.13 -2.94
C PRO A 61 26.28 -8.82 -3.89
N ALA A 62 26.05 -8.77 -5.21
CA ALA A 62 27.08 -8.44 -6.19
C ALA A 62 27.53 -6.97 -6.14
N LYS A 63 26.75 -6.09 -5.50
CA LYS A 63 27.07 -4.67 -5.34
C LYS A 63 27.88 -4.35 -4.08
N HIS A 64 28.05 -5.32 -3.18
CA HIS A 64 28.85 -5.19 -1.96
C HIS A 64 28.52 -3.94 -1.12
N TYR A 65 27.23 -3.62 -0.97
CA TYR A 65 26.80 -2.49 -0.15
C TYR A 65 27.26 -2.63 1.31
N THR A 66 27.78 -1.55 1.86
CA THR A 66 28.02 -1.44 3.30
C THR A 66 26.70 -1.27 4.05
N LYS A 67 26.67 -1.65 5.33
CA LYS A 67 25.48 -1.49 6.17
C LYS A 67 24.99 -0.04 6.22
N ALA A 68 25.91 0.91 6.34
CA ALA A 68 25.57 2.34 6.37
C ALA A 68 24.93 2.83 5.05
N GLU A 69 25.39 2.31 3.91
CA GLU A 69 24.77 2.62 2.61
C GLU A 69 23.34 2.10 2.54
N VAL A 70 23.11 0.84 2.96
CA VAL A 70 21.77 0.24 3.00
C VAL A 70 20.86 1.04 3.94
N ASP A 71 21.30 1.31 5.17
CA ASP A 71 20.53 2.06 6.16
C ASP A 71 20.10 3.44 5.64
N SER A 72 20.99 4.12 4.90
CA SER A 72 20.70 5.44 4.33
C SER A 72 19.75 5.40 3.12
N ALA A 73 19.75 4.30 2.37
CA ALA A 73 19.09 4.21 1.08
C ALA A 73 17.78 3.41 1.10
N ILE A 74 17.54 2.59 2.14
CA ILE A 74 16.40 1.67 2.16
C ILE A 74 15.06 2.39 2.22
N SER A 75 14.94 3.47 2.98
CA SER A 75 13.68 4.25 3.08
C SER A 75 13.31 4.86 1.72
N SER A 76 14.29 5.48 1.05
CA SER A 76 14.13 6.00 -0.31
C SER A 76 13.80 4.89 -1.30
N THR A 77 14.40 3.71 -1.15
CA THR A 77 14.12 2.54 -2.00
C THR A 77 12.68 2.06 -1.83
N VAL A 78 12.21 1.93 -0.58
CA VAL A 78 10.80 1.61 -0.27
C VAL A 78 9.87 2.62 -0.93
N GLN A 79 10.13 3.92 -0.79
CA GLN A 79 9.30 4.96 -1.40
C GLN A 79 9.20 4.84 -2.93
N GLN A 80 10.31 4.53 -3.61
CA GLN A 80 10.30 4.35 -5.06
C GLN A 80 9.57 3.07 -5.47
N ILE A 81 9.72 1.98 -4.73
CA ILE A 81 8.94 0.75 -4.97
C ILE A 81 7.45 1.05 -4.77
N THR A 82 7.06 1.74 -3.70
CA THR A 82 5.66 2.14 -3.47
C THR A 82 5.08 2.90 -4.66
N LYS A 83 5.81 3.90 -5.18
CA LYS A 83 5.37 4.69 -6.34
C LYS A 83 5.23 3.83 -7.61
N ARG A 84 6.23 2.98 -7.89
CA ARG A 84 6.22 2.10 -9.07
C ARG A 84 5.10 1.07 -9.02
N VAL A 85 4.82 0.51 -7.85
CA VAL A 85 3.76 -0.48 -7.69
C VAL A 85 2.38 0.17 -7.82
N ASN A 86 2.14 1.28 -7.10
CA ASN A 86 0.86 1.99 -7.13
C ASN A 86 0.54 2.52 -8.54
N GLY A 87 1.53 3.10 -9.22
CA GLY A 87 1.32 3.75 -10.50
C GLY A 87 1.54 2.86 -11.73
N GLY A 88 2.45 1.89 -11.64
CA GLY A 88 2.86 1.06 -12.78
C GLY A 88 2.10 -0.26 -12.91
N LEU A 89 1.65 -0.87 -11.81
CA LEU A 89 0.90 -2.13 -11.86
C LEU A 89 -0.61 -1.98 -11.66
N GLY A 90 -1.06 -0.81 -11.21
CA GLY A 90 -2.45 -0.64 -10.77
C GLY A 90 -2.80 -1.56 -9.59
N VAL A 91 -1.80 -2.01 -8.84
CA VAL A 91 -2.00 -2.71 -7.56
C VAL A 91 -2.40 -1.65 -6.56
N ASN A 92 -3.62 -1.76 -6.05
CA ASN A 92 -4.10 -0.84 -5.03
C ASN A 92 -3.45 -1.21 -3.70
N GLU A 93 -2.55 -0.33 -3.26
CA GLU A 93 -2.01 -0.29 -1.89
C GLU A 93 -1.21 -1.53 -1.47
N PRO A 94 0.00 -1.72 -2.03
CA PRO A 94 0.89 -2.77 -1.61
C PRO A 94 1.31 -2.57 -0.16
N ASN A 95 1.41 -3.66 0.59
CA ASN A 95 1.98 -3.63 1.93
C ASN A 95 3.50 -3.82 1.79
N ILE A 96 4.26 -2.78 2.15
CA ILE A 96 5.70 -2.75 2.01
C ILE A 96 6.31 -2.51 3.39
N ARG A 97 7.08 -3.47 3.88
CA ARG A 97 7.67 -3.43 5.22
C ARG A 97 9.17 -3.68 5.13
N THR A 98 9.94 -2.87 5.83
CA THR A 98 11.36 -3.15 6.04
C THR A 98 11.49 -4.15 7.18
N LEU A 99 12.15 -5.27 6.93
CA LEU A 99 12.48 -6.27 7.94
C LEU A 99 13.96 -6.16 8.27
N THR A 100 14.31 -6.27 9.55
CA THR A 100 15.71 -6.32 10.01
C THR A 100 15.93 -7.65 10.70
N ASP A 101 16.90 -8.42 10.21
CA ASP A 101 17.24 -9.72 10.81
C ASP A 101 18.01 -9.54 12.14
N SER A 102 18.21 -10.62 12.89
CA SER A 102 18.97 -10.60 14.16
C SER A 102 20.44 -10.21 14.00
N LYS A 103 20.98 -10.23 12.76
CA LYS A 103 22.34 -9.79 12.42
C LYS A 103 22.36 -8.32 11.99
N GLY A 104 21.20 -7.66 11.94
CA GLY A 104 21.03 -6.27 11.55
C GLY A 104 21.07 -6.04 10.03
N ASN A 105 20.89 -7.07 9.21
CA ASN A 105 20.71 -6.92 7.77
C ASN A 105 19.27 -6.55 7.48
N GLN A 106 19.08 -5.60 6.55
CA GLN A 106 17.76 -5.14 6.17
C GLN A 106 17.29 -5.79 4.87
N SER A 107 16.00 -6.08 4.82
CA SER A 107 15.29 -6.62 3.66
C SER A 107 13.94 -5.91 3.53
N ILE A 108 13.33 -6.01 2.36
CA ILE A 108 12.04 -5.39 2.07
C ILE A 108 11.04 -6.51 1.76
N ALA A 109 10.04 -6.68 2.62
CA ALA A 109 8.88 -7.51 2.33
C ALA A 109 7.87 -6.69 1.53
N LEU A 110 7.47 -7.21 0.38
CA LEU A 110 6.55 -6.59 -0.57
C LEU A 110 5.38 -7.55 -0.80
N GLU A 111 4.19 -7.17 -0.33
CA GLU A 111 2.95 -7.88 -0.59
C GLU A 111 2.14 -7.10 -1.62
N LEU A 112 1.72 -7.79 -2.69
CA LEU A 112 0.99 -7.26 -3.83
C LEU A 112 -0.38 -7.96 -3.95
N PRO A 113 -1.39 -7.53 -3.17
CA PRO A 113 -2.73 -8.09 -3.26
C PRO A 113 -3.36 -7.88 -4.64
N GLY A 114 -4.12 -8.87 -5.12
CA GLY A 114 -4.86 -8.81 -6.37
C GLY A 114 -4.01 -9.01 -7.64
N LEU A 115 -2.68 -9.10 -7.53
CA LEU A 115 -1.81 -9.38 -8.67
C LEU A 115 -1.92 -10.87 -9.05
N ASN A 116 -2.85 -11.23 -9.95
CA ASN A 116 -3.23 -12.63 -10.26
C ASN A 116 -3.11 -12.99 -11.76
N SER A 117 -2.31 -12.25 -12.54
CA SER A 117 -2.41 -12.22 -14.01
C SER A 117 -1.58 -13.25 -14.78
N GLY A 118 -0.98 -14.25 -14.12
CA GLY A 118 -0.12 -15.28 -14.76
C GLY A 118 1.25 -14.80 -15.28
N ASN A 119 1.44 -13.48 -15.45
CA ASN A 119 2.69 -12.82 -15.84
C ASN A 119 3.34 -12.04 -14.66
N GLN A 120 3.04 -12.46 -13.42
CA GLN A 120 3.41 -11.73 -12.20
C GLN A 120 4.93 -11.55 -12.07
N ASP A 121 5.70 -12.61 -12.30
CA ASP A 121 7.16 -12.59 -12.22
C ASP A 121 7.78 -11.51 -13.12
N GLN A 122 7.27 -11.38 -14.35
CA GLN A 122 7.76 -10.40 -15.32
C GLN A 122 7.41 -8.96 -14.89
N GLN A 123 6.22 -8.78 -14.33
CA GLN A 123 5.74 -7.51 -13.79
C GLN A 123 6.56 -7.06 -12.57
N ILE A 124 6.82 -7.98 -11.64
CA ILE A 124 7.63 -7.75 -10.44
C ILE A 124 9.06 -7.44 -10.84
N ARG A 125 9.69 -8.26 -11.70
CA ARG A 125 11.06 -8.03 -12.15
C ARG A 125 11.23 -6.70 -12.86
N THR A 126 10.22 -6.27 -13.61
CA THR A 126 10.22 -4.95 -14.27
C THR A 126 10.30 -3.80 -13.27
N ILE A 127 9.56 -3.88 -12.17
CA ILE A 127 9.55 -2.84 -11.12
C ILE A 127 10.81 -2.85 -10.29
N LEU A 128 11.43 -4.02 -10.12
CA LEU A 128 12.67 -4.18 -9.36
C LEU A 128 13.91 -3.80 -10.15
N ARG A 129 13.80 -3.50 -11.46
CA ARG A 129 14.94 -3.00 -12.23
C ARG A 129 15.45 -1.69 -11.62
N PRO A 130 16.77 -1.49 -11.44
CA PRO A 130 17.27 -0.25 -10.88
C PRO A 130 16.81 0.96 -11.69
N GLY A 131 16.89 0.90 -13.02
CA GLY A 131 16.32 1.94 -13.88
C GLY A 131 17.17 3.19 -13.97
N ASN A 132 18.50 3.04 -13.92
CA ASN A 132 19.43 4.17 -14.03
C ASN A 132 19.50 4.63 -15.48
N LEU A 133 18.71 5.65 -15.83
CA LEU A 133 18.82 6.34 -17.10
C LEU A 133 20.00 7.31 -17.06
N GLU A 134 20.89 7.21 -18.03
CA GLU A 134 22.10 8.00 -18.14
C GLU A 134 22.28 8.49 -19.58
N PHE A 135 22.65 9.76 -19.74
CA PHE A 135 22.98 10.38 -21.02
C PHE A 135 24.48 10.59 -21.10
N TRP A 136 25.10 9.99 -22.10
CA TRP A 136 26.54 9.97 -22.32
C TRP A 136 26.90 10.69 -23.60
N ASP A 137 27.93 11.52 -23.56
CA ASP A 137 28.59 12.00 -24.77
C ASP A 137 29.57 10.93 -25.26
N THR A 138 29.35 10.42 -26.47
CA THR A 138 30.21 9.39 -27.07
C THR A 138 31.05 9.93 -28.24
N GLY A 139 31.12 11.25 -28.38
CA GLY A 139 31.80 11.92 -29.49
C GLY A 139 31.23 11.44 -30.82
N GLN A 140 32.08 11.11 -31.78
CA GLN A 140 31.63 10.65 -33.10
C GLN A 140 31.35 9.13 -33.18
N THR A 141 31.36 8.41 -32.06
CA THR A 141 31.26 6.94 -32.05
C THR A 141 29.82 6.51 -31.74
N PRO A 142 29.03 6.05 -32.74
CA PRO A 142 27.72 5.49 -32.47
C PRO A 142 27.86 4.14 -31.78
N LEU A 143 27.03 3.92 -30.76
CA LEU A 143 26.95 2.63 -30.08
C LEU A 143 25.67 1.90 -30.46
N ALA A 144 25.81 0.61 -30.77
CA ALA A 144 24.67 -0.21 -31.14
C ALA A 144 23.72 -0.43 -29.94
N PRO A 145 22.39 -0.41 -30.14
CA PRO A 145 21.43 -0.80 -29.12
C PRO A 145 21.76 -2.18 -28.52
N GLY A 146 21.70 -2.30 -27.19
CA GLY A 146 22.03 -3.50 -26.44
C GLY A 146 23.51 -3.66 -26.04
N ALA A 147 24.42 -2.85 -26.59
CA ALA A 147 25.81 -2.84 -26.16
C ALA A 147 25.93 -2.34 -24.71
N THR A 148 26.91 -2.84 -23.95
CA THR A 148 27.22 -2.32 -22.62
C THR A 148 28.18 -1.15 -22.74
N LEU A 149 27.81 0.01 -22.22
CA LEU A 149 28.67 1.20 -22.20
C LEU A 149 29.66 1.13 -21.04
N ASP A 150 30.94 1.15 -21.38
CA ASP A 150 32.02 1.33 -20.43
C ASP A 150 32.38 2.82 -20.30
N PRO A 151 32.14 3.46 -19.14
CA PRO A 151 32.41 4.88 -18.96
C PRO A 151 33.89 5.25 -19.11
N THR A 152 34.81 4.30 -18.93
CA THR A 152 36.25 4.57 -19.06
C THR A 152 36.65 4.88 -20.51
N GLN A 153 35.95 4.31 -21.48
CA GLN A 153 36.22 4.52 -22.91
C GLN A 153 35.88 5.94 -23.38
N PHE A 154 34.94 6.60 -22.69
CA PHE A 154 34.43 7.93 -23.06
C PHE A 154 34.77 8.99 -22.01
N ALA A 155 35.76 8.74 -21.14
CA ALA A 155 36.16 9.65 -20.08
C ALA A 155 36.62 11.02 -20.60
N GLN A 156 37.13 11.09 -21.83
CA GLN A 156 37.52 12.35 -22.48
C GLN A 156 36.33 13.29 -22.73
N TYR A 157 35.15 12.73 -23.01
CA TYR A 157 33.91 13.48 -23.23
C TYR A 157 33.11 13.64 -21.94
N ASN A 158 33.35 12.78 -20.95
CA ASN A 158 32.60 12.70 -19.72
C ASN A 158 33.55 12.78 -18.51
N PRO A 159 33.93 14.01 -18.09
CA PRO A 159 34.88 14.21 -17.00
C PRO A 159 34.44 13.50 -15.72
N GLY A 160 35.35 12.74 -15.11
CA GLY A 160 35.07 11.98 -13.90
C GLY A 160 34.24 10.71 -14.11
N GLY A 161 34.03 10.28 -15.37
CA GLY A 161 33.32 9.03 -15.67
C GLY A 161 31.85 9.05 -15.28
N LYS A 162 31.24 10.25 -15.25
CA LYS A 162 29.84 10.48 -14.91
C LYS A 162 29.05 10.85 -16.15
N PRO A 163 27.78 10.45 -16.24
CA PRO A 163 26.92 10.88 -17.34
C PRO A 163 26.67 12.39 -17.27
N GLN A 164 26.39 12.99 -18.43
CA GLN A 164 26.07 14.42 -18.56
C GLN A 164 24.71 14.73 -17.93
N PHE A 165 23.74 13.82 -18.12
CA PHE A 165 22.40 13.91 -17.55
C PHE A 165 21.94 12.54 -17.07
N THR A 166 20.98 12.54 -16.15
CA THR A 166 20.40 11.33 -15.56
C THR A 166 18.88 11.39 -15.58
N GLY A 167 18.21 10.28 -15.26
CA GLY A 167 16.76 10.28 -15.11
C GLY A 167 16.20 11.29 -14.09
N LYS A 168 17.02 11.81 -13.17
CA LYS A 168 16.60 12.88 -12.22
C LYS A 168 16.40 14.22 -12.91
N ASP A 169 16.99 14.41 -14.08
CA ASP A 169 16.94 15.65 -14.85
C ASP A 169 15.72 15.72 -15.79
N LEU A 170 14.92 14.65 -15.84
CA LEU A 170 13.68 14.56 -16.61
C LEU A 170 12.47 15.00 -15.78
N ASP A 171 11.48 15.64 -16.42
CA ASP A 171 10.16 15.86 -15.83
C ASP A 171 9.37 14.54 -15.86
N PRO A 172 9.07 13.91 -14.72
CA PRO A 172 8.36 12.65 -14.67
C PRO A 172 6.93 12.73 -15.24
N ASN A 173 6.33 13.91 -15.35
CA ASN A 173 4.99 14.08 -15.91
C ASN A 173 4.97 14.20 -17.43
N GLN A 174 6.14 14.44 -18.05
CA GLN A 174 6.28 14.65 -19.49
C GLN A 174 7.01 13.49 -20.19
N ILE A 175 7.03 12.30 -19.55
CA ILE A 175 7.56 11.08 -20.14
C ILE A 175 6.40 10.23 -20.65
N SER A 176 6.38 9.90 -21.94
CA SER A 176 5.28 9.12 -22.55
C SER A 176 5.76 8.23 -23.69
N VAL A 177 5.03 7.16 -23.95
CA VAL A 177 5.21 6.37 -25.17
C VAL A 177 4.51 7.08 -26.32
N GLY A 178 5.24 7.31 -27.41
CA GLY A 178 4.72 7.88 -28.64
C GLY A 178 4.99 6.98 -29.84
N THR A 179 4.61 7.48 -31.00
CA THR A 179 4.91 6.87 -32.29
C THR A 179 5.51 7.92 -33.19
N ASP A 180 6.65 7.59 -33.80
CA ASP A 180 7.27 8.42 -34.81
C ASP A 180 6.34 8.50 -36.04
N GLN A 181 5.98 9.72 -36.44
CA GLN A 181 4.98 9.95 -37.50
C GLN A 181 5.49 9.57 -38.90
N GLN A 182 6.80 9.46 -39.10
CA GLN A 182 7.40 9.17 -40.41
C GLN A 182 7.66 7.68 -40.58
N THR A 183 8.12 7.02 -39.52
CA THR A 183 8.53 5.61 -39.56
C THR A 183 7.50 4.66 -38.97
N GLY A 184 6.54 5.17 -38.19
CA GLY A 184 5.61 4.34 -37.41
C GLY A 184 6.28 3.62 -36.24
N ALA A 185 7.55 3.90 -35.95
CA ALA A 185 8.30 3.26 -34.88
C ALA A 185 7.84 3.76 -33.50
N VAL A 186 7.87 2.87 -32.50
CA VAL A 186 7.58 3.22 -31.11
C VAL A 186 8.74 4.05 -30.55
N VAL A 187 8.43 5.18 -29.92
CA VAL A 187 9.43 6.09 -29.34
C VAL A 187 9.06 6.48 -27.91
N ILE A 188 10.03 6.95 -27.14
CA ILE A 188 9.78 7.50 -25.81
C ILE A 188 10.04 9.00 -25.85
N ASN A 189 8.98 9.78 -25.63
CA ASN A 189 9.08 11.22 -25.48
C ASN A 189 9.48 11.55 -24.04
N PHE A 190 10.34 12.56 -23.87
CA PHE A 190 10.70 13.10 -22.56
C PHE A 190 10.86 14.61 -22.65
N GLU A 191 10.75 15.28 -21.50
CA GLU A 191 11.20 16.67 -21.33
C GLU A 191 12.16 16.76 -20.14
N MET A 192 13.15 17.64 -20.24
CA MET A 192 14.02 18.00 -19.13
C MET A 192 13.28 18.92 -18.13
N GLN A 193 13.67 18.91 -16.86
CA GLN A 193 13.08 19.77 -15.82
C GLN A 193 14.06 20.78 -15.21
N GLY A 194 13.52 21.89 -14.70
CA GLY A 194 14.24 22.87 -13.90
C GLY A 194 15.50 23.43 -14.60
N GLY A 195 16.62 23.47 -13.86
CA GLY A 195 17.90 23.97 -14.38
C GLY A 195 18.50 23.11 -15.49
N ALA A 196 18.07 21.84 -15.61
CA ALA A 196 18.59 20.92 -16.61
C ALA A 196 18.17 21.31 -18.04
N ILE A 197 17.07 22.04 -18.23
CA ILE A 197 16.62 22.54 -19.55
C ILE A 197 17.71 23.41 -20.20
N ALA A 198 18.22 24.40 -19.44
CA ALA A 198 19.25 25.31 -19.93
C ALA A 198 20.60 24.60 -20.12
N GLN A 199 20.93 23.66 -19.22
CA GLN A 199 22.17 22.87 -19.32
C GLN A 199 22.14 21.94 -20.53
N PHE A 200 21.02 21.28 -20.79
CA PHE A 200 20.81 20.42 -21.95
C PHE A 200 20.88 21.20 -23.27
N GLY A 201 20.28 22.39 -23.30
CA GLY A 201 20.42 23.32 -24.43
C GLY A 201 21.86 23.76 -24.68
N ALA A 202 22.57 24.19 -23.63
CA ALA A 202 23.95 24.61 -23.75
C ALA A 202 24.89 23.46 -24.16
N PHE A 203 24.62 22.24 -23.67
CA PHE A 203 25.36 21.03 -24.03
C PHE A 203 25.12 20.67 -25.50
N THR A 204 23.86 20.48 -25.91
CA THR A 204 23.54 20.12 -27.30
C THR A 204 24.00 21.16 -28.31
N GLY A 205 23.98 22.46 -27.96
CA GLY A 205 24.49 23.52 -28.83
C GLY A 205 26.01 23.52 -29.02
N LYS A 206 26.78 23.00 -28.05
CA LYS A 206 28.25 22.90 -28.15
C LYS A 206 28.74 21.60 -28.79
N HIS A 207 27.93 20.55 -28.71
CA HIS A 207 28.27 19.20 -29.13
C HIS A 207 27.52 18.77 -30.40
N ILE A 208 27.25 19.73 -31.31
CA ILE A 208 26.61 19.43 -32.59
C ILE A 208 27.52 18.50 -33.41
N GLY A 209 26.94 17.41 -33.90
CA GLY A 209 27.62 16.33 -34.60
C GLY A 209 28.00 15.17 -33.68
N ASP A 210 28.18 15.38 -32.37
CA ASP A 210 28.48 14.29 -31.45
C ASP A 210 27.26 13.38 -31.24
N GLN A 211 27.51 12.17 -30.78
CA GLN A 211 26.55 11.11 -30.50
C GLN A 211 26.14 11.21 -29.03
N LEU A 212 24.87 11.53 -28.81
CA LEU A 212 24.22 11.43 -27.51
C LEU A 212 23.74 10.00 -27.31
N THR A 213 24.44 9.25 -26.47
CA THR A 213 24.12 7.86 -26.16
C THR A 213 23.34 7.79 -24.86
N ILE A 214 22.15 7.21 -24.93
CA ILE A 214 21.25 7.00 -23.80
C ILE A 214 21.35 5.55 -23.36
N THR A 215 21.67 5.33 -22.09
CA THR A 215 21.75 4.00 -21.50
C THR A 215 20.73 3.85 -20.36
N LEU A 216 20.27 2.62 -20.17
CA LEU A 216 19.52 2.21 -18.98
C LEU A 216 20.28 1.07 -18.33
N ASP A 217 20.69 1.28 -17.08
CA ASP A 217 21.51 0.32 -16.34
C ASP A 217 22.76 -0.12 -17.13
N ARG A 218 23.44 0.86 -17.75
CA ARG A 218 24.64 0.70 -18.60
C ARG A 218 24.44 0.01 -19.95
N LYS A 219 23.24 -0.44 -20.29
CA LYS A 219 22.94 -0.94 -21.64
C LYS A 219 22.46 0.19 -22.53
N VAL A 220 23.03 0.29 -23.72
CA VAL A 220 22.66 1.28 -24.73
C VAL A 220 21.24 1.02 -25.20
N ILE A 221 20.38 2.02 -25.04
CA ILE A 221 19.01 2.03 -25.52
C ILE A 221 18.95 2.72 -26.88
N SER A 222 19.61 3.88 -26.98
CA SER A 222 19.61 4.75 -28.15
C SER A 222 20.97 5.43 -28.27
N SER A 223 21.44 5.64 -29.48
CA SER A 223 22.61 6.48 -29.77
C SER A 223 22.28 7.29 -31.01
N ALA A 224 22.22 8.61 -30.86
CA ALA A 224 21.77 9.51 -31.92
C ALA A 224 22.66 10.75 -32.02
N SER A 225 22.87 11.23 -33.25
CA SER A 225 23.67 12.43 -33.49
C SER A 225 22.89 13.69 -33.13
N ILE A 226 23.58 14.63 -32.48
CA ILE A 226 23.04 15.94 -32.13
C ILE A 226 23.08 16.83 -33.39
N ASN A 227 21.93 17.01 -34.04
CA ASN A 227 21.84 17.81 -35.27
C ASN A 227 21.65 19.31 -35.03
N SER A 228 21.08 19.67 -33.88
CA SER A 228 20.79 21.05 -33.51
C SER A 228 20.72 21.18 -31.98
N GLN A 229 20.77 22.41 -31.48
CA GLN A 229 20.49 22.68 -30.09
C GLN A 229 19.03 22.31 -29.74
N ILE A 230 18.84 21.59 -28.63
CA ILE A 230 17.53 21.14 -28.14
C ILE A 230 17.35 21.63 -26.71
N ASN A 231 16.27 22.37 -26.44
CA ASN A 231 16.01 23.02 -25.15
C ASN A 231 14.86 22.32 -24.39
N GLY A 232 15.04 21.05 -24.01
CA GLY A 232 14.08 20.36 -23.13
C GLY A 232 13.44 19.11 -23.73
N PRO A 233 12.60 19.21 -24.77
CA PRO A 233 11.91 18.05 -25.31
C PRO A 233 12.83 17.20 -26.19
N GLY A 234 12.82 15.90 -25.96
CA GLY A 234 13.60 14.94 -26.73
C GLY A 234 12.84 13.64 -26.97
N ILE A 235 13.35 12.87 -27.93
CA ILE A 235 12.78 11.59 -28.32
C ILE A 235 13.88 10.52 -28.23
N ILE A 236 13.62 9.49 -27.45
CA ILE A 236 14.46 8.28 -27.41
C ILE A 236 13.93 7.34 -28.49
N THR A 237 14.76 7.07 -29.49
CA THR A 237 14.44 6.14 -30.57
C THR A 237 15.09 4.79 -30.31
N GLY A 238 14.47 3.72 -30.79
CA GLY A 238 14.99 2.37 -30.62
C GLY A 238 14.03 1.33 -31.16
N GLN A 239 14.48 0.08 -31.18
CA GLN A 239 13.66 -1.05 -31.61
C GLN A 239 12.81 -1.56 -30.43
N PHE A 240 11.88 -0.73 -29.94
CA PHE A 240 11.01 -1.07 -28.83
C PHE A 240 9.69 -1.66 -29.32
N THR A 241 9.19 -2.66 -28.61
CA THR A 241 7.76 -2.97 -28.62
C THR A 241 7.00 -1.95 -27.75
N GLN A 242 5.69 -1.79 -28.00
CA GLN A 242 4.83 -0.92 -27.17
C GLN A 242 4.92 -1.28 -25.67
N ALA A 243 4.96 -2.58 -25.35
CA ALA A 243 5.05 -3.07 -23.98
C ALA A 243 6.39 -2.75 -23.33
N GLU A 244 7.50 -2.89 -24.06
CA GLU A 244 8.84 -2.54 -23.56
C GLU A 244 9.00 -1.04 -23.36
N ALA A 245 8.53 -0.23 -24.31
CA ALA A 245 8.54 1.23 -24.18
C ALA A 245 7.74 1.68 -22.96
N GLN A 246 6.55 1.09 -22.74
CA GLN A 246 5.72 1.39 -21.56
C GLN A 246 6.43 1.00 -20.26
N SER A 247 7.09 -0.16 -20.22
CA SER A 247 7.89 -0.60 -19.08
C SER A 247 9.02 0.37 -18.76
N ILE A 248 9.73 0.86 -19.78
CA ILE A 248 10.81 1.85 -19.59
C ILE A 248 10.21 3.16 -19.08
N VAL A 249 9.15 3.68 -19.72
CA VAL A 249 8.47 4.91 -19.27
C VAL A 249 8.05 4.83 -17.81
N THR A 250 7.43 3.73 -17.38
CA THR A 250 7.08 3.51 -15.97
C THR A 250 8.31 3.61 -15.06
N VAL A 251 9.42 2.97 -15.43
CA VAL A 251 10.67 3.04 -14.65
C VAL A 251 11.23 4.48 -14.59
N LEU A 252 11.12 5.24 -15.68
CA LEU A 252 11.60 6.63 -15.76
C LEU A 252 10.73 7.60 -14.96
N GLN A 253 9.41 7.50 -15.07
CA GLN A 253 8.46 8.37 -14.37
C GLN A 253 8.60 8.28 -12.84
N TYR A 254 8.89 7.09 -12.33
CA TYR A 254 9.04 6.86 -10.89
C TYR A 254 10.49 6.91 -10.40
N GLY A 255 11.46 7.13 -11.30
CA GLY A 255 12.87 7.30 -10.98
C GLY A 255 13.60 6.03 -10.56
N ALA A 256 14.93 6.06 -10.58
CA ALA A 256 15.78 4.89 -10.29
C ALA A 256 15.72 4.43 -8.82
N LEU A 257 15.89 3.11 -8.60
CA LEU A 257 16.05 2.54 -7.27
C LEU A 257 17.46 2.85 -6.72
N PRO A 258 17.57 3.43 -5.51
CA PRO A 258 18.86 3.69 -4.86
C PRO A 258 19.68 2.42 -4.58
N LEU A 259 19.00 1.32 -4.23
CA LEU A 259 19.60 0.01 -4.02
C LEU A 259 19.18 -0.94 -5.14
N SER A 260 20.17 -1.66 -5.69
CA SER A 260 19.90 -2.85 -6.49
C SER A 260 19.39 -3.94 -5.56
N LEU A 261 18.28 -4.58 -5.93
CA LEU A 261 17.62 -5.60 -5.12
C LEU A 261 17.56 -6.94 -5.86
N GLN A 262 17.64 -8.02 -5.10
CA GLN A 262 17.41 -9.38 -5.56
C GLN A 262 16.21 -9.97 -4.83
N ILE A 263 15.44 -10.80 -5.53
CA ILE A 263 14.36 -11.58 -4.94
C ILE A 263 14.98 -12.75 -4.15
N ALA A 264 14.80 -12.75 -2.83
CA ALA A 264 15.24 -13.83 -1.94
C ALA A 264 14.19 -14.94 -1.84
N SER A 265 12.91 -14.57 -1.77
CA SER A 265 11.79 -15.51 -1.79
C SER A 265 10.58 -14.87 -2.47
N GLU A 266 9.77 -15.70 -3.12
CA GLU A 266 8.53 -15.30 -3.79
C GLU A 266 7.48 -16.37 -3.52
N GLU A 267 6.34 -15.95 -2.98
CA GLU A 267 5.20 -16.81 -2.67
C GLU A 267 3.94 -16.25 -3.33
N THR A 268 3.26 -17.06 -4.13
CA THR A 268 2.00 -16.69 -4.77
C THR A 268 0.84 -17.32 -4.01
N VAL A 269 -0.07 -16.48 -3.53
CA VAL A 269 -1.30 -16.91 -2.85
C VAL A 269 -2.45 -16.88 -3.83
N GLY A 270 -3.07 -18.04 -4.08
CA GLY A 270 -4.22 -18.13 -4.98
C GLY A 270 -5.48 -17.48 -4.42
N ALA A 271 -6.19 -16.71 -5.24
CA ALA A 271 -7.45 -16.04 -4.86
C ALA A 271 -8.58 -16.99 -4.41
N THR A 272 -8.55 -18.25 -4.86
CA THR A 272 -9.53 -19.28 -4.48
C THR A 272 -9.42 -19.69 -3.00
N LEU A 273 -8.21 -19.69 -2.43
CA LEU A 273 -8.01 -20.00 -1.02
C LEU A 273 -8.54 -18.88 -0.11
N GLY A 274 -8.38 -17.63 -0.55
CA GLY A 274 -8.91 -16.46 0.17
C GLY A 274 -10.42 -16.42 0.19
N THR A 275 -11.08 -16.61 -0.96
CA THR A 275 -12.55 -16.60 -1.05
C THR A 275 -13.24 -17.68 -0.20
N ASP A 276 -12.72 -18.92 -0.21
CA ASP A 276 -13.24 -20.00 0.64
C ASP A 276 -13.03 -19.70 2.14
N SER A 277 -11.87 -19.14 2.49
CA SER A 277 -11.57 -18.73 3.87
C SER A 277 -12.52 -17.62 4.36
N ILE A 278 -12.81 -16.61 3.53
CA ILE A 278 -13.79 -15.55 3.86
C ILE A 278 -15.15 -16.18 4.16
N ILE A 279 -15.65 -17.05 3.27
CA ILE A 279 -16.97 -17.66 3.42
C ILE A 279 -17.03 -18.46 4.73
N LYS A 280 -16.03 -19.30 4.99
CA LYS A 280 -15.96 -20.11 6.22
C LYS A 280 -15.88 -19.24 7.48
N SER A 281 -15.06 -18.20 7.49
CA SER A 281 -14.93 -17.29 8.64
C SER A 281 -16.20 -16.47 8.88
N VAL A 282 -16.87 -16.02 7.82
CA VAL A 282 -18.16 -15.31 7.94
C VAL A 282 -19.24 -16.24 8.48
N ILE A 283 -19.35 -17.47 7.96
CA ILE A 283 -20.31 -18.46 8.46
C ILE A 283 -20.04 -18.78 9.93
N ALA A 284 -18.77 -19.06 10.30
CA ALA A 284 -18.39 -19.35 11.67
C ALA A 284 -18.70 -18.16 12.60
N GLY A 285 -18.42 -16.93 12.14
CA GLY A 285 -18.75 -15.70 12.86
C GLY A 285 -20.25 -15.52 13.08
N ILE A 286 -21.08 -15.75 12.05
CA ILE A 286 -22.55 -15.67 12.16
C ILE A 286 -23.08 -16.72 13.13
N ILE A 287 -22.60 -17.96 13.06
CA ILE A 287 -23.03 -19.03 13.98
C ILE A 287 -22.65 -18.68 15.41
N GLY A 288 -21.39 -18.28 15.65
CA GLY A 288 -20.90 -17.90 16.98
C GLY A 288 -21.69 -16.72 17.56
N LEU A 289 -21.89 -15.66 16.77
CA LEU A 289 -22.67 -14.50 17.16
C LEU A 289 -24.12 -14.87 17.49
N SER A 290 -24.75 -15.72 16.66
CA SER A 290 -26.14 -16.16 16.87
C SER A 290 -26.30 -16.94 18.17
N ILE A 291 -25.33 -17.79 18.51
CA ILE A 291 -25.33 -18.52 19.79
C ILE A 291 -25.22 -17.56 20.97
N VAL A 292 -24.34 -16.55 20.88
CA VAL A 292 -24.15 -15.54 21.93
C VAL A 292 -25.42 -14.70 22.11
N VAL A 293 -26.01 -14.19 21.03
CA VAL A 293 -27.27 -13.43 21.05
C VAL A 293 -28.39 -14.29 21.66
N LEU A 294 -28.52 -15.54 21.22
CA LEU A 294 -29.53 -16.45 21.76
C LEU A 294 -29.34 -16.66 23.27
N PHE A 295 -28.10 -16.87 23.72
CA PHE A 295 -27.78 -17.00 25.15
C PHE A 295 -28.16 -15.73 25.94
N MET A 296 -27.83 -14.54 25.41
CA MET A 296 -28.15 -13.26 26.04
C MET A 296 -29.66 -13.07 26.19
N ILE A 297 -30.44 -13.35 25.14
CA ILE A 297 -31.91 -13.23 25.17
C ILE A 297 -32.51 -14.25 26.16
N LEU A 298 -32.09 -15.52 26.11
CA LEU A 298 -32.69 -16.56 26.94
C LEU A 298 -32.37 -16.38 28.44
N TYR A 299 -31.12 -16.06 28.77
CA TYR A 299 -30.68 -15.97 30.16
C TYR A 299 -30.95 -14.58 30.78
N TYR A 300 -30.71 -13.50 30.04
CA TYR A 300 -30.84 -12.13 30.53
C TYR A 300 -32.14 -11.43 30.11
N ARG A 301 -32.96 -12.01 29.22
CA ARG A 301 -34.26 -11.45 28.78
C ARG A 301 -34.11 -10.03 28.21
N LEU A 302 -34.85 -9.06 28.76
CA LEU A 302 -34.88 -7.67 28.28
C LEU A 302 -33.51 -6.97 28.37
N PRO A 303 -32.76 -7.04 29.51
CA PRO A 303 -31.36 -6.60 29.55
C PRO A 303 -30.48 -7.26 28.47
N GLY A 304 -30.69 -8.55 28.20
CA GLY A 304 -30.00 -9.28 27.13
C GLY A 304 -30.22 -8.64 25.76
N LEU A 305 -31.48 -8.37 25.40
CA LEU A 305 -31.84 -7.69 24.16
C LEU A 305 -31.17 -6.31 24.01
N LEU A 306 -31.09 -5.55 25.11
CA LEU A 306 -30.41 -4.24 25.11
C LEU A 306 -28.89 -4.38 24.90
N ALA A 307 -28.27 -5.44 25.44
CA ALA A 307 -26.87 -5.75 25.19
C ALA A 307 -26.63 -6.17 23.74
N ASP A 308 -27.53 -6.94 23.13
CA ASP A 308 -27.42 -7.32 21.73
C ASP A 308 -27.55 -6.10 20.80
N LEU A 309 -28.42 -5.14 21.12
CA LEU A 309 -28.49 -3.87 20.39
C LEU A 309 -27.16 -3.09 20.51
N ALA A 310 -26.57 -3.05 21.71
CA ALA A 310 -25.25 -2.44 21.92
C ALA A 310 -24.15 -3.17 21.13
N LEU A 311 -24.23 -4.50 21.00
CA LEU A 311 -23.32 -5.32 20.22
C LEU A 311 -23.40 -5.03 18.71
N ILE A 312 -24.62 -4.84 18.19
CA ILE A 312 -24.83 -4.44 16.79
C ILE A 312 -24.21 -3.06 16.55
N LEU A 313 -24.45 -2.09 17.45
CA LEU A 313 -23.83 -0.77 17.37
C LEU A 313 -22.30 -0.85 17.43
N TYR A 314 -21.76 -1.70 18.30
CA TYR A 314 -20.33 -1.96 18.40
C TYR A 314 -19.74 -2.47 17.07
N ALA A 315 -20.35 -3.51 16.49
CA ALA A 315 -19.90 -4.07 15.21
C ALA A 315 -19.96 -3.04 14.08
N LEU A 316 -21.01 -2.23 14.05
CA LEU A 316 -21.21 -1.15 13.08
C LEU A 316 -20.16 -0.04 13.24
N PHE A 317 -19.88 0.40 14.47
CA PHE A 317 -18.81 1.38 14.71
C PHE A 317 -17.43 0.85 14.33
N THR A 318 -17.12 -0.39 14.67
CA THR A 318 -15.83 -0.99 14.32
C THR A 318 -15.67 -1.11 12.80
N LEU A 319 -16.71 -1.52 12.06
CA LEU A 319 -16.65 -1.62 10.61
C LEU A 319 -16.49 -0.24 9.94
N ALA A 320 -17.19 0.77 10.44
CA ALA A 320 -17.06 2.14 9.96
C ALA A 320 -15.63 2.69 10.17
N VAL A 321 -15.01 2.40 11.32
CA VAL A 321 -13.60 2.76 11.59
C VAL A 321 -12.68 2.09 10.55
N PHE A 322 -12.86 0.80 10.25
CA PHE A 322 -12.06 0.12 9.22
C PHE A 322 -12.16 0.79 7.86
N LYS A 323 -13.37 1.21 7.46
CA LYS A 323 -13.61 1.89 6.19
C LYS A 323 -13.08 3.32 6.15
N ILE A 324 -13.22 4.09 7.24
CA ILE A 324 -12.76 5.49 7.31
C ILE A 324 -11.24 5.59 7.26
N PHE A 325 -10.56 4.77 8.06
CA PHE A 325 -9.10 4.78 8.11
C PHE A 325 -8.45 3.94 7.00
N GLY A 326 -9.26 3.18 6.26
CA GLY A 326 -8.77 2.32 5.18
C GLY A 326 -7.84 1.23 5.72
N PHE A 327 -8.22 0.57 6.82
CA PHE A 327 -7.49 -0.57 7.33
C PHE A 327 -7.72 -1.80 6.44
N THR A 328 -6.64 -2.53 6.15
CA THR A 328 -6.69 -3.76 5.37
C THR A 328 -7.19 -4.92 6.23
N LEU A 329 -8.29 -5.54 5.82
CA LEU A 329 -8.88 -6.70 6.46
C LEU A 329 -8.15 -7.97 5.99
N THR A 330 -7.47 -8.66 6.90
CA THR A 330 -6.84 -9.97 6.66
C THR A 330 -7.64 -11.09 7.33
N LEU A 331 -7.28 -12.35 7.10
CA LEU A 331 -7.94 -13.48 7.79
C LEU A 331 -7.77 -13.39 9.32
N ALA A 332 -6.57 -13.03 9.78
CA ALA A 332 -6.31 -12.75 11.19
C ALA A 332 -7.12 -11.54 11.70
N GLY A 333 -7.29 -10.51 10.87
CA GLY A 333 -8.15 -9.36 11.16
C GLY A 333 -9.62 -9.76 11.38
N ILE A 334 -10.16 -10.67 10.55
CA ILE A 334 -11.52 -11.22 10.73
C ILE A 334 -11.61 -12.00 12.05
N ALA A 335 -10.61 -12.83 12.37
CA ALA A 335 -10.58 -13.56 13.64
C ALA A 335 -10.53 -12.61 14.85
N GLY A 336 -9.71 -11.57 14.78
CA GLY A 336 -9.62 -10.52 15.80
C GLY A 336 -10.94 -9.76 15.96
N PHE A 337 -11.63 -9.45 14.86
CA PHE A 337 -12.96 -8.82 14.88
C PHE A 337 -13.99 -9.70 15.58
N ILE A 338 -14.04 -10.99 15.25
CA ILE A 338 -14.94 -11.96 15.90
C ILE A 338 -14.62 -12.10 17.40
N LEU A 339 -13.34 -12.22 17.75
CA LEU A 339 -12.88 -12.28 19.15
C LEU A 339 -13.30 -11.02 19.93
N SER A 340 -13.15 -9.87 19.30
CA SER A 340 -13.51 -8.57 19.89
C SER A 340 -15.00 -8.45 20.19
N ILE A 341 -15.87 -8.94 19.29
CA ILE A 341 -17.31 -9.06 19.54
C ILE A 341 -17.59 -9.93 20.78
N GLY A 342 -16.89 -11.07 20.92
CA GLY A 342 -17.03 -11.93 22.09
C GLY A 342 -16.67 -11.23 23.41
N MET A 343 -15.55 -10.51 23.43
CA MET A 343 -15.12 -9.73 24.59
C MET A 343 -16.08 -8.58 24.93
N ALA A 344 -16.70 -7.95 23.92
CA ALA A 344 -17.68 -6.89 24.13
C ALA A 344 -18.94 -7.40 24.89
N VAL A 345 -19.34 -8.65 24.66
CA VAL A 345 -20.48 -9.26 25.38
C VAL A 345 -20.13 -9.60 26.83
N ASP A 346 -18.90 -10.05 27.11
CA ASP A 346 -18.46 -10.37 28.47
C ASP A 346 -18.57 -9.16 29.42
N ALA A 347 -18.23 -7.96 28.94
CA ALA A 347 -18.40 -6.74 29.72
C ALA A 347 -19.87 -6.49 30.13
N ASN A 348 -20.83 -6.76 29.21
CA ASN A 348 -22.25 -6.63 29.49
C ASN A 348 -22.73 -7.66 30.52
N VAL A 349 -22.24 -8.91 30.41
CA VAL A 349 -22.52 -10.00 31.36
C VAL A 349 -22.05 -9.63 32.77
N LEU A 350 -20.84 -9.11 32.93
CA LEU A 350 -20.29 -8.66 34.22
C LEU A 350 -21.16 -7.57 34.87
N ILE A 351 -21.60 -6.58 34.09
CA ILE A 351 -22.49 -5.52 34.58
C ILE A 351 -23.81 -6.13 35.06
N PHE A 352 -24.42 -7.03 34.28
CA PHE A 352 -25.70 -7.63 34.63
C PHE A 352 -25.63 -8.54 35.85
N GLU A 353 -24.56 -9.31 36.03
CA GLU A 353 -24.40 -10.12 37.24
C GLU A 353 -24.21 -9.25 38.49
N ARG A 354 -23.45 -8.15 38.40
CA ARG A 354 -23.35 -7.19 39.53
C ARG A 354 -24.68 -6.50 39.83
N ILE A 355 -25.46 -6.14 38.82
CA ILE A 355 -26.80 -5.58 39.02
C ILE A 355 -27.73 -6.62 39.68
N LYS A 356 -27.69 -7.88 39.24
CA LYS A 356 -28.50 -8.97 39.81
C LYS A 356 -28.10 -9.27 41.26
N GLU A 357 -26.81 -9.19 41.60
CA GLU A 357 -26.31 -9.30 42.98
C GLU A 357 -26.91 -8.21 43.88
N GLU A 358 -26.90 -6.95 43.43
CA GLU A 358 -27.46 -5.82 44.18
C GLU A 358 -29.01 -5.84 44.26
N LEU A 359 -29.68 -6.38 43.24
CA LEU A 359 -31.13 -6.60 43.30
C LEU A 359 -31.49 -7.71 44.30
N ARG A 360 -30.69 -8.78 44.37
CA ARG A 360 -30.87 -9.87 45.34
C ARG A 360 -30.62 -9.42 46.78
N SER A 361 -29.78 -8.40 46.99
CA SER A 361 -29.58 -7.79 48.31
C SER A 361 -30.71 -6.81 48.71
N GLY A 362 -31.77 -6.71 47.91
CA GLY A 362 -32.99 -5.95 48.22
C GLY A 362 -32.94 -4.48 47.81
N ARG A 363 -31.94 -4.04 47.03
CA ARG A 363 -31.85 -2.66 46.56
C ARG A 363 -32.87 -2.36 45.46
N MET A 364 -33.29 -1.09 45.39
CA MET A 364 -34.11 -0.60 44.28
C MET A 364 -33.34 -0.64 42.96
N LEU A 365 -34.03 -0.88 41.84
CA LEU A 365 -33.44 -1.05 40.51
C LEU A 365 -32.51 0.10 40.09
N SER A 366 -32.90 1.35 40.31
CA SER A 366 -32.06 2.52 39.97
C SER A 366 -30.74 2.52 40.74
N SER A 367 -30.78 2.22 42.05
CA SER A 367 -29.59 2.13 42.89
C SER A 367 -28.73 0.91 42.56
N ALA A 368 -29.35 -0.22 42.21
CA ALA A 368 -28.65 -1.43 41.79
C ALA A 368 -27.88 -1.22 40.47
N ILE A 369 -28.45 -0.47 39.52
CA ILE A 369 -27.78 -0.09 38.26
C ILE A 369 -26.55 0.79 38.55
N ASP A 370 -26.71 1.86 39.34
CA ASP A 370 -25.62 2.80 39.63
C ASP A 370 -24.46 2.12 40.39
N ILE A 371 -24.78 1.25 41.36
CA ILE A 371 -23.78 0.52 42.13
C ILE A 371 -23.15 -0.60 41.29
N GLY A 372 -23.96 -1.35 40.56
CA GLY A 372 -23.50 -2.43 39.68
C GLY A 372 -22.51 -1.92 38.64
N TRP A 373 -22.80 -0.79 37.99
CA TRP A 373 -21.89 -0.14 37.05
C TRP A 373 -20.57 0.28 37.72
N LYS A 374 -20.64 0.98 38.86
CA LYS A 374 -19.44 1.42 39.60
C LYS A 374 -18.55 0.26 40.04
N ARG A 375 -19.15 -0.87 40.45
CA ARG A 375 -18.41 -2.09 40.86
C ARG A 375 -17.85 -2.87 39.67
N ALA A 376 -18.55 -2.90 38.54
CA ALA A 376 -18.10 -3.62 37.35
C ALA A 376 -17.01 -2.86 36.56
N TRP A 377 -17.04 -1.52 36.60
CA TRP A 377 -16.15 -0.68 35.80
C TRP A 377 -14.64 -0.97 35.94
N PRO A 378 -14.07 -1.15 37.15
CA PRO A 378 -12.64 -1.45 37.29
C PRO A 378 -12.26 -2.74 36.55
N SER A 379 -13.03 -3.82 36.72
CA SER A 379 -12.74 -5.11 36.07
C SER A 379 -12.81 -5.01 34.54
N ILE A 380 -13.81 -4.30 34.00
CA ILE A 380 -13.97 -4.11 32.55
C ILE A 380 -12.82 -3.27 31.99
N ARG A 381 -12.48 -2.18 32.67
CA ARG A 381 -11.38 -1.30 32.27
C ARG A 381 -10.06 -2.06 32.29
N ASP A 382 -9.77 -2.76 33.36
CA ASP A 382 -8.49 -3.45 33.56
C ASP A 382 -8.33 -4.60 32.54
N SER A 383 -9.42 -5.33 32.22
CA SER A 383 -9.43 -6.33 31.15
C SER A 383 -9.15 -5.72 29.76
N ASN A 384 -9.83 -4.63 29.39
CA ASN A 384 -9.61 -3.98 28.09
C ASN A 384 -8.22 -3.34 27.97
N ILE A 385 -7.69 -2.78 29.07
CA ILE A 385 -6.31 -2.27 29.11
C ILE A 385 -5.32 -3.41 28.87
N SER A 386 -5.53 -4.57 29.48
CA SER A 386 -4.68 -5.75 29.24
C SER A 386 -4.72 -6.15 27.76
N THR A 387 -5.91 -6.22 27.15
CA THR A 387 -6.06 -6.52 25.72
C THR A 387 -5.35 -5.48 24.85
N LEU A 388 -5.47 -4.19 25.17
CA LEU A 388 -4.79 -3.12 24.44
C LEU A 388 -3.27 -3.23 24.54
N ILE A 389 -2.73 -3.57 25.72
CA ILE A 389 -1.30 -3.83 25.90
C ILE A 389 -0.86 -5.01 25.04
N THR A 390 -1.63 -6.11 25.03
CA THR A 390 -1.33 -7.27 24.17
C THR A 390 -1.34 -6.88 22.69
N CYS A 391 -2.33 -6.10 22.24
CA CYS A 391 -2.37 -5.59 20.87
C CYS A 391 -1.18 -4.69 20.55
N ALA A 392 -0.75 -3.82 21.47
CA ALA A 392 0.41 -2.95 21.27
C ALA A 392 1.73 -3.74 21.15
N VAL A 393 1.88 -4.79 21.96
CA VAL A 393 3.03 -5.71 21.87
C VAL A 393 3.03 -6.45 20.54
N LEU A 394 1.91 -7.05 20.14
CA LEU A 394 1.77 -7.76 18.85
C LEU A 394 1.87 -6.84 17.62
N PHE A 395 1.62 -5.54 17.79
CA PHE A 395 1.78 -4.58 16.71
C PHE A 395 3.24 -4.16 16.52
N TYR A 396 4.01 -4.09 17.61
CA TYR A 396 5.40 -3.63 17.58
C TYR A 396 6.40 -4.75 17.28
N PHE A 397 6.15 -5.96 17.79
CA PHE A 397 6.96 -7.17 17.57
C PHE A 397 6.30 -8.07 16.53
#